data_AF-A0A3D6CMV8-F1
#
_entry.id   AF-A0A3D6CMV8-F1
#
_cell.length_a   1.000
_cell.length_b   1.000
_cell.length_c   1.000
_cell.angle_alpha   90.00
_cell.angle_beta   90.00
_cell.angle_gamma   90.00
#
_symmetry.space_group_name_H-M   'P 1'
#
loop_
_entity.id
_entity.type
_entity.pdbx_description
1 polymer ?
#
loop_
_entity_poly.entity_id
_entity_poly.type
_entity_poly.pdbx_seq_one_letter_code
_entity_poly.pdbx_strand_id
1 'polypeptide(L)'
;MFRFWIAAPLLLLLSLLPLRAEVAPLAQPTDAVMLTVTGAIGVTNAEDAAVFDLKMLQDIGVTGFATSTTWTTGVVQFDGVSLKALLDRLGVVSGTLKMYAVNDYAVEVPVSDAVEGGPILAYAQDGKQMSVRDKGPLWLVYPFDLDPEYRTEVIYSRSIWQLVKIEVVP
;
A
#
# COMPACT_ATOMS: atom_id res chain seq x y z
N MET A 1 -42.41 -51.75 -43.50
CA MET A 1 -42.50 -51.30 -42.10
C MET A 1 -41.23 -50.50 -41.78
N PHE A 2 -41.32 -49.17 -41.83
CA PHE A 2 -40.20 -48.25 -41.62
C PHE A 2 -40.08 -47.89 -40.12
N ARG A 3 -38.88 -47.95 -39.53
CA ARG A 3 -38.60 -47.39 -38.20
C ARG A 3 -37.47 -46.37 -38.34
N PHE A 4 -37.84 -45.10 -38.31
CA PHE A 4 -36.91 -43.97 -38.19
C PHE A 4 -36.44 -43.84 -36.74
N TRP A 5 -35.14 -43.78 -36.50
CA TRP A 5 -34.54 -43.40 -35.23
C TRP A 5 -34.15 -41.92 -35.33
N ILE A 6 -34.77 -41.05 -34.52
CA ILE A 6 -34.39 -39.64 -34.40
C ILE A 6 -33.36 -39.56 -33.27
N ALA A 7 -32.14 -39.13 -33.59
CA ALA A 7 -31.11 -38.80 -32.61
C ALA A 7 -31.47 -37.47 -31.91
N ALA A 8 -31.49 -37.47 -30.57
CA ALA A 8 -31.60 -36.25 -29.78
C ALA A 8 -30.21 -35.63 -29.58
N PRO A 9 -30.00 -34.32 -29.84
CA PRO A 9 -28.72 -33.69 -29.55
C PRO A 9 -28.65 -33.35 -28.06
N LEU A 10 -27.67 -33.92 -27.38
CA LEU A 10 -27.32 -33.58 -26.00
C LEU A 10 -26.63 -32.21 -26.01
N LEU A 11 -27.37 -31.15 -25.70
CA LEU A 11 -26.83 -29.81 -25.46
C LEU A 11 -26.03 -29.82 -24.14
N LEU A 12 -24.69 -29.85 -24.25
CA LEU A 12 -23.80 -29.60 -23.12
C LEU A 12 -23.88 -28.11 -22.75
N LEU A 13 -24.53 -27.79 -21.63
CA LEU A 13 -24.38 -26.49 -20.98
C LEU A 13 -22.94 -26.40 -20.42
N LEU A 14 -22.07 -25.62 -21.06
CA LEU A 14 -20.83 -25.16 -20.45
C LEU A 14 -21.19 -24.12 -19.37
N SER A 15 -21.17 -24.52 -18.11
CA SER A 15 -21.22 -23.58 -16.99
C SER A 15 -19.90 -22.79 -16.96
N LEU A 16 -19.97 -21.52 -17.37
CA LEU A 16 -18.93 -20.52 -17.10
C LEU A 16 -18.83 -20.32 -15.58
N LEU A 17 -17.95 -21.08 -14.93
CA LEU A 17 -17.57 -20.80 -13.55
C LEU A 17 -16.78 -19.48 -13.55
N PRO A 18 -17.16 -18.50 -12.71
CA PRO A 18 -16.40 -17.25 -12.62
C PRO A 18 -14.99 -17.57 -12.12
N LEU A 19 -13.98 -17.20 -12.90
CA LEU A 19 -12.58 -17.27 -12.50
C LEU A 19 -12.39 -16.29 -11.34
N ARG A 20 -12.37 -16.80 -10.11
CA ARG A 20 -12.00 -16.01 -8.94
C ARG A 20 -10.52 -15.69 -9.07
N ALA A 21 -10.19 -14.43 -9.34
CA ALA A 21 -8.81 -13.98 -9.31
C ALA A 21 -8.30 -14.18 -7.88
N GLU A 22 -7.45 -15.19 -7.67
CA GLU A 22 -6.68 -15.30 -6.44
C GLU A 22 -5.65 -14.16 -6.45
N VAL A 23 -5.72 -13.29 -5.45
CA VAL A 23 -4.64 -12.34 -5.20
C VAL A 23 -3.40 -13.16 -4.89
N ALA A 24 -2.33 -12.97 -5.68
CA ALA A 24 -1.10 -13.72 -5.49
C ALA A 24 -0.62 -13.61 -4.02
N PRO A 25 -0.18 -14.71 -3.41
CA PRO A 25 0.30 -14.68 -2.02
C PRO A 25 1.47 -13.69 -1.88
N LEU A 26 1.58 -13.06 -0.71
CA LEU A 26 2.74 -12.23 -0.40
C LEU A 26 3.99 -13.14 -0.29
N ALA A 27 5.09 -12.75 -0.94
CA ALA A 27 6.38 -13.42 -0.79
C ALA A 27 6.92 -13.26 0.64
N GLN A 28 7.86 -14.11 1.05
CA GLN A 28 8.62 -13.90 2.29
C GLN A 28 9.68 -12.82 2.08
N PRO A 29 9.95 -11.94 3.08
CA PRO A 29 11.04 -10.98 2.99
C PRO A 29 12.38 -11.71 2.91
N THR A 30 13.27 -11.19 2.08
CA THR A 30 14.62 -11.72 1.86
C THR A 30 15.71 -10.87 2.50
N ASP A 31 15.34 -9.67 2.96
CA ASP A 31 16.18 -8.71 3.67
C ASP A 31 15.47 -8.20 4.95
N ALA A 32 16.04 -7.18 5.59
CA ALA A 32 15.48 -6.54 6.76
C ALA A 32 14.05 -6.04 6.51
N VAL A 33 13.14 -6.40 7.41
CA VAL A 33 11.76 -5.93 7.40
C VAL A 33 11.75 -4.42 7.62
N MET A 34 11.14 -3.69 6.68
CA MET A 34 10.96 -2.25 6.74
C MET A 34 9.57 -1.85 7.24
N LEU A 35 8.55 -2.66 6.92
CA LEU A 35 7.17 -2.38 7.27
C LEU A 35 6.46 -3.65 7.71
N THR A 36 5.73 -3.55 8.81
CA THR A 36 4.77 -4.56 9.27
C THR A 36 3.37 -3.97 9.24
N VAL A 37 2.43 -4.65 8.60
CA VAL A 37 1.01 -4.28 8.57
C VAL A 37 0.20 -5.35 9.28
N THR A 38 -0.67 -4.94 10.22
CA THR A 38 -1.52 -5.84 11.02
C THR A 38 -2.97 -5.35 11.02
N GLY A 39 -3.86 -6.13 11.63
CA GLY A 39 -5.27 -5.77 11.83
C GLY A 39 -6.15 -6.26 10.70
N ALA A 40 -7.11 -5.45 10.27
CA ALA A 40 -8.11 -5.82 9.26
C ALA A 40 -7.52 -5.82 7.83
N ILE A 41 -6.64 -6.78 7.54
CA ILE A 41 -6.01 -7.00 6.22
C ILE A 41 -6.39 -8.36 5.64
N GLY A 42 -6.53 -8.43 4.31
CA GLY A 42 -6.96 -9.62 3.59
C GLY A 42 -5.82 -10.51 3.08
N VAL A 43 -4.57 -10.04 3.09
CA VAL A 43 -3.40 -10.81 2.63
C VAL A 43 -2.27 -10.72 3.64
N THR A 44 -1.70 -11.87 4.01
CA THR A 44 -0.61 -12.00 4.98
C THR A 44 0.51 -12.89 4.42
N ASN A 45 1.70 -12.74 5.00
CA ASN A 45 2.86 -13.63 4.82
C ASN A 45 3.52 -13.98 6.16
N ALA A 46 3.01 -13.48 7.28
CA ALA A 46 3.37 -13.85 8.63
C ALA A 46 2.08 -14.11 9.44
N GLU A 47 2.22 -14.59 10.68
CA GLU A 47 1.09 -14.81 11.58
C GLU A 47 0.33 -13.48 11.81
N ASP A 48 -0.90 -13.41 11.31
CA ASP A 48 -1.80 -12.24 11.35
C ASP A 48 -1.18 -10.91 10.88
N ALA A 49 -0.15 -10.98 10.02
CA ALA A 49 0.60 -9.82 9.57
C ALA A 49 1.08 -9.94 8.11
N ALA A 50 1.21 -8.77 7.48
CA ALA A 50 1.93 -8.60 6.23
C ALA A 50 3.25 -7.85 6.50
N VAL A 51 4.37 -8.52 6.27
CA VAL A 51 5.71 -7.96 6.44
C VAL A 51 6.36 -7.69 5.09
N PHE A 52 7.03 -6.56 4.96
CA PHE A 52 7.65 -6.12 3.72
C PHE A 52 9.11 -5.72 3.94
N ASP A 53 10.00 -6.23 3.10
CA ASP A 53 11.31 -5.63 2.86
C ASP A 53 11.23 -4.56 1.76
N LEU A 54 12.35 -3.89 1.46
CA LEU A 54 12.42 -2.86 0.43
C LEU A 54 11.98 -3.37 -0.95
N LYS A 55 12.45 -4.57 -1.34
CA LYS A 55 12.19 -5.13 -2.66
C LYS A 55 10.70 -5.41 -2.83
N MET A 56 10.05 -5.94 -1.79
CA MET A 56 8.62 -6.19 -1.81
C MET A 56 7.80 -4.90 -1.98
N LEU A 57 8.20 -3.80 -1.32
CA LEU A 57 7.54 -2.50 -1.51
C LEU A 57 7.73 -1.99 -2.94
N GLN A 58 8.91 -2.16 -3.52
CA GLN A 58 9.19 -1.80 -4.92
C GLN A 58 8.39 -2.64 -5.91
N ASP A 59 8.19 -3.94 -5.63
CA ASP A 59 7.44 -4.86 -6.47
C ASP A 59 5.92 -4.56 -6.49
N ILE A 60 5.37 -3.86 -5.48
CA ILE A 60 4.00 -3.32 -5.53
C ILE A 60 3.88 -2.25 -6.62
N GLY A 61 4.93 -1.43 -6.77
CA GLY A 61 5.00 -0.35 -7.75
C GLY A 61 5.73 0.85 -7.18
N VAL A 62 6.76 1.32 -7.91
CA VAL A 62 7.50 2.53 -7.59
C VAL A 62 6.76 3.74 -8.15
N THR A 63 6.56 4.75 -7.31
CA THR A 63 6.02 6.06 -7.69
C THR A 63 6.71 7.15 -6.87
N GLY A 64 6.57 8.40 -7.30
CA GLY A 64 7.23 9.52 -6.65
C GLY A 64 6.76 10.88 -7.15
N PHE A 65 7.10 11.91 -6.39
CA PHE A 65 6.84 13.30 -6.73
C PHE A 65 7.84 14.24 -6.06
N ALA A 66 7.97 15.44 -6.62
CA ALA A 66 8.75 16.51 -6.04
C ALA A 66 7.85 17.44 -5.22
N THR A 67 8.21 17.72 -3.96
CA THR A 67 7.49 18.68 -3.11
C THR A 67 8.43 19.34 -2.11
N SER A 68 8.12 20.56 -1.71
CA SER A 68 8.67 21.19 -0.52
C SER A 68 8.02 20.63 0.74
N THR A 69 8.76 20.64 1.85
CA THR A 69 8.23 20.27 3.18
C THR A 69 8.75 21.25 4.22
N THR A 70 8.10 21.33 5.38
CA THR A 70 8.57 22.15 6.52
C THR A 70 9.79 21.54 7.23
N TRP A 71 10.16 20.30 6.88
CA TRP A 71 11.24 19.53 7.52
C TRP A 71 12.46 19.33 6.62
N THR A 72 12.42 19.80 5.39
CA THR A 72 13.50 19.77 4.40
C THR A 72 13.78 21.18 3.88
N THR A 73 14.90 21.37 3.19
CA THR A 73 15.22 22.64 2.54
C THR A 73 14.99 22.52 1.04
N GLY A 74 14.17 23.41 0.49
CA GLY A 74 13.84 23.41 -0.94
C GLY A 74 12.84 22.32 -1.33
N VAL A 75 12.77 22.07 -2.64
CA VAL A 75 11.95 21.01 -3.23
C VAL A 75 12.77 19.72 -3.25
N VAL A 76 12.21 18.63 -2.72
CA VAL A 76 12.85 17.32 -2.63
C VAL A 76 12.07 16.33 -3.49
N GLN A 77 12.77 15.49 -4.24
CA GLN A 77 12.16 14.35 -4.93
C GLN A 77 11.99 13.19 -3.94
N PHE A 78 10.77 12.72 -3.74
CA PHE A 78 10.49 11.53 -2.95
C PHE A 78 10.08 10.37 -3.84
N ASP A 79 10.65 9.20 -3.58
CA ASP A 79 10.30 7.95 -4.27
C ASP A 79 9.92 6.87 -3.25
N GLY A 80 8.87 6.12 -3.57
CA GLY A 80 8.18 5.25 -2.63
C GLY A 80 7.16 4.32 -3.28
N VAL A 81 6.28 3.79 -2.44
CA VAL A 81 5.07 3.08 -2.87
C VAL A 81 3.84 3.91 -2.54
N SER A 82 2.85 3.95 -3.43
CA SER A 82 1.57 4.62 -3.17
C SER A 82 0.88 3.99 -1.96
N LEU A 83 0.37 4.82 -1.03
CA LEU A 83 -0.43 4.32 0.09
C LEU A 83 -1.65 3.56 -0.44
N LYS A 84 -2.30 4.09 -1.48
CA LYS A 84 -3.42 3.43 -2.16
C LYS A 84 -3.03 2.05 -2.69
N ALA A 85 -1.91 1.94 -3.41
CA ALA A 85 -1.48 0.67 -3.99
C ALA A 85 -1.14 -0.37 -2.91
N LEU A 86 -0.55 0.05 -1.78
CA LEU A 86 -0.30 -0.83 -0.64
C LEU A 86 -1.63 -1.34 -0.03
N LEU A 87 -2.60 -0.45 0.20
CA LEU A 87 -3.89 -0.84 0.77
C LEU A 87 -4.68 -1.76 -0.16
N ASP A 88 -4.70 -1.46 -1.47
CA ASP A 88 -5.30 -2.32 -2.50
C ASP A 88 -4.66 -3.72 -2.48
N ARG A 89 -3.32 -3.77 -2.38
CA ARG A 89 -2.55 -5.02 -2.30
C ARG A 89 -2.91 -5.85 -1.06
N LEU A 90 -3.31 -5.19 0.02
CA LEU A 90 -3.72 -5.83 1.28
C LEU A 90 -5.23 -6.03 1.39
N GLY A 91 -6.02 -5.63 0.40
CA GLY A 91 -7.48 -5.75 0.42
C GLY A 91 -8.17 -4.83 1.44
N VAL A 92 -7.55 -3.70 1.78
CA VAL A 92 -8.08 -2.72 2.74
C VAL A 92 -8.88 -1.65 1.99
N VAL A 93 -10.16 -1.48 2.35
CA VAL A 93 -11.07 -0.55 1.64
C VAL A 93 -11.68 0.53 2.53
N SER A 94 -11.57 0.40 3.86
CA SER A 94 -12.15 1.33 4.83
C SER A 94 -11.43 1.26 6.17
N GLY A 95 -11.75 2.20 7.06
CA GLY A 95 -11.23 2.25 8.43
C GLY A 95 -10.17 3.33 8.62
N THR A 96 -9.37 3.15 9.67
CA THR A 96 -8.30 4.06 10.08
C THR A 96 -6.99 3.30 10.19
N LEU A 97 -5.93 3.91 9.67
CA LEU A 97 -4.56 3.44 9.77
C LEU A 97 -3.92 4.08 11.00
N LYS A 98 -3.60 3.27 12.01
CA LYS A 98 -2.71 3.67 13.10
C LYS A 98 -1.28 3.40 12.68
N MET A 99 -0.51 4.45 12.45
CA MET A 99 0.85 4.35 11.93
C MET A 99 1.84 4.64 13.04
N TYR A 100 2.87 3.80 13.19
CA TYR A 100 3.84 3.87 14.29
C TYR A 100 5.26 4.01 13.75
N ALA A 101 5.98 4.98 14.31
CA ALA A 101 7.41 5.16 14.09
C ALA A 101 8.26 4.24 15.00
N VAL A 102 9.56 4.15 14.72
CA VAL A 102 10.53 3.36 15.50
C VAL A 102 10.60 3.69 16.99
N ASN A 103 10.12 4.88 17.38
CA ASN A 103 10.10 5.37 18.77
C ASN A 103 8.70 5.33 19.40
N ASP A 104 7.79 4.54 18.85
CA ASP A 104 6.39 4.39 19.26
C ASP A 104 5.52 5.65 19.13
N TYR A 105 6.03 6.73 18.51
CA TYR A 105 5.19 7.84 18.09
C TYR A 105 4.16 7.36 17.07
N ALA A 106 2.90 7.77 17.22
CA ALA A 106 1.81 7.31 16.40
C ALA A 106 0.94 8.43 15.86
N VAL A 107 0.40 8.21 14.66
CA VAL A 107 -0.59 9.07 14.01
C VAL A 107 -1.75 8.24 13.49
N GLU A 108 -2.90 8.88 13.30
CA GLU A 108 -4.09 8.28 12.68
C GLU A 108 -4.35 8.90 11.31
N VAL A 109 -4.39 8.03 10.30
CA VAL A 109 -4.63 8.39 8.89
C VAL A 109 -5.86 7.63 8.42
N PRO A 110 -6.95 8.29 7.99
CA PRO A 110 -8.10 7.59 7.49
C PRO A 110 -7.77 6.90 6.17
N VAL A 111 -8.33 5.72 5.92
CA VAL A 111 -8.13 5.00 4.64
C VAL A 111 -8.57 5.84 3.43
N SER A 112 -9.48 6.81 3.63
CA SER A 112 -9.90 7.75 2.59
C SER A 112 -8.80 8.70 2.10
N ASP A 113 -7.69 8.88 2.83
CA ASP A 113 -6.54 9.65 2.35
C ASP A 113 -5.77 8.89 1.25
N ALA A 114 -5.96 7.57 1.13
CA ALA A 114 -5.27 6.72 0.17
C ALA A 114 -5.92 6.81 -1.23
N VAL A 115 -5.66 7.92 -1.92
CA VAL A 115 -6.20 8.23 -3.24
C VAL A 115 -5.15 8.16 -4.36
N GLU A 116 -5.61 8.12 -5.61
CA GLU A 116 -4.73 8.20 -6.78
C GLU A 116 -3.98 9.54 -6.78
N GLY A 117 -2.66 9.51 -6.97
CA GLY A 117 -1.80 10.70 -6.85
C GLY A 117 -1.71 11.30 -5.44
N GLY A 118 -2.21 10.59 -4.42
CA GLY A 118 -2.15 11.00 -3.02
C GLY A 118 -0.83 10.65 -2.33
N PRO A 119 -0.85 10.36 -1.02
CA PRO A 119 0.37 10.14 -0.26
C PRO A 119 1.09 8.84 -0.64
N ILE A 120 2.40 8.85 -0.45
CA ILE A 120 3.29 7.70 -0.65
C ILE A 120 3.99 7.33 0.65
N LEU A 121 4.36 6.06 0.81
CA LEU A 121 5.39 5.63 1.76
C LEU A 121 6.74 5.76 1.05
N ALA A 122 7.38 6.91 1.22
CA ALA A 122 8.69 7.19 0.65
C ALA A 122 9.76 6.36 1.38
N TYR A 123 10.65 5.71 0.63
CA TYR A 123 11.87 5.08 1.14
C TYR A 123 13.14 5.74 0.59
N ALA A 124 13.01 6.68 -0.34
CA ALA A 124 14.11 7.45 -0.91
C ALA A 124 13.77 8.94 -1.02
N GLN A 125 14.81 9.76 -0.87
CA GLN A 125 14.80 11.21 -1.10
C GLN A 125 15.99 11.59 -2.01
N ASP A 126 15.74 12.37 -3.05
CA ASP A 126 16.72 12.79 -4.05
C ASP A 126 17.57 11.62 -4.60
N GLY A 127 16.90 10.51 -4.92
CA GLY A 127 17.52 9.30 -5.46
C GLY A 127 18.34 8.49 -4.46
N LYS A 128 18.32 8.84 -3.17
CA LYS A 128 19.05 8.13 -2.10
C LYS A 128 18.08 7.49 -1.12
N GLN A 129 18.30 6.22 -0.81
CA GLN A 129 17.56 5.53 0.24
C GLN A 129 17.72 6.24 1.58
N MET A 130 16.62 6.40 2.31
CA MET A 130 16.60 7.08 3.60
C MET A 130 17.15 6.18 4.71
N SER A 131 18.12 6.70 5.47
CA SER A 131 18.60 6.04 6.69
C SER A 131 17.70 6.38 7.88
N VAL A 132 17.76 5.62 8.97
CA VAL A 132 17.03 5.96 10.21
C VAL A 132 17.41 7.36 10.72
N ARG A 133 18.67 7.78 10.56
CA ARG A 133 19.12 9.13 10.94
C ARG A 133 18.55 10.21 10.03
N ASP A 134 18.17 9.84 8.82
CA ASP A 134 17.65 10.71 7.77
C ASP A 134 16.19 10.39 7.46
N LYS A 135 15.36 10.25 8.50
CA LYS A 135 13.89 10.10 8.43
C LYS A 135 13.37 8.76 7.87
N GLY A 136 14.24 7.79 7.58
CA GLY A 136 13.88 6.43 7.15
C GLY A 136 13.53 5.47 8.30
N PRO A 137 13.12 4.22 8.02
CA PRO A 137 13.15 3.58 6.70
C PRO A 137 12.03 4.04 5.78
N LEU A 138 10.90 4.50 6.34
CA LEU A 138 9.77 5.01 5.60
C LEU A 138 9.28 6.36 6.13
N TRP A 139 8.77 7.18 5.23
CA TRP A 139 8.08 8.42 5.54
C TRP A 139 6.77 8.49 4.77
N LEU A 140 5.63 8.63 5.45
CA LEU A 140 4.38 9.01 4.78
C LEU A 140 4.49 10.46 4.31
N VAL A 141 4.56 10.68 3.01
CA VAL A 141 4.70 12.02 2.42
C VAL A 141 3.49 12.29 1.54
N TYR A 142 2.90 13.48 1.70
CA TYR A 142 1.84 14.00 0.84
C TYR A 142 2.44 14.95 -0.22
N PRO A 143 1.84 15.07 -1.42
CA PRO A 143 2.33 15.98 -2.45
C PRO A 143 1.88 17.42 -2.16
N PHE A 144 2.46 18.01 -1.10
CA PHE A 144 2.07 19.33 -0.56
C PHE A 144 2.03 20.45 -1.61
N ASP A 145 2.86 20.36 -2.65
CA ASP A 145 2.92 21.37 -3.71
C ASP A 145 1.96 21.16 -4.88
N LEU A 146 1.36 19.97 -5.00
CA LEU A 146 0.41 19.67 -6.07
C LEU A 146 -1.02 20.06 -5.71
N ASP A 147 -1.38 19.99 -4.43
CA ASP A 147 -2.73 20.30 -3.96
C ASP A 147 -2.70 21.11 -2.64
N PRO A 148 -3.28 22.32 -2.60
CA PRO A 148 -3.43 23.10 -1.37
C PRO A 148 -4.16 22.38 -0.24
N GLU A 149 -5.02 21.39 -0.52
CA GLU A 149 -5.72 20.60 0.51
C GLU A 149 -4.74 19.83 1.42
N TYR A 150 -3.54 19.51 0.92
CA TYR A 150 -2.50 18.87 1.72
C TYR A 150 -1.77 19.85 2.67
N ARG A 151 -1.98 21.16 2.55
CA ARG A 151 -1.27 22.18 3.34
C ARG A 151 -2.02 22.59 4.60
N THR A 152 -2.54 21.61 5.33
CA THR A 152 -3.24 21.81 6.61
C THR A 152 -2.44 21.24 7.77
N GLU A 153 -2.61 21.79 8.97
CA GLU A 153 -1.93 21.28 10.18
C GLU A 153 -2.19 19.79 10.42
N VAL A 154 -3.41 19.34 10.12
CA VAL A 154 -3.79 17.92 10.22
C VAL A 154 -2.95 17.06 9.29
N ILE A 155 -2.87 17.39 8.00
CA ILE A 155 -2.09 16.61 7.03
C ILE A 155 -0.58 16.67 7.36
N TYR A 156 -0.06 17.83 7.77
CA TYR A 156 1.32 17.92 8.23
C TYR A 156 1.59 17.02 9.44
N SER A 157 0.68 16.97 10.43
CA SER A 157 0.82 16.09 11.58
C SER A 157 0.77 14.60 11.22
N ARG A 158 0.10 14.22 10.13
CA ARG A 158 0.03 12.84 9.63
C ARG A 158 1.30 12.40 8.90
N SER A 159 2.15 13.33 8.48
CA SER A 159 3.39 13.08 7.70
C SER A 159 4.49 12.43 8.56
N ILE A 160 4.26 11.19 8.99
CA ILE A 160 5.09 10.44 9.94
C ILE A 160 6.33 9.84 9.26
N TRP A 161 7.51 10.15 9.80
CA TRP A 161 8.78 9.53 9.39
C TRP A 161 9.20 8.40 10.32
N GLN A 162 10.23 7.67 9.92
CA GLN A 162 10.69 6.45 10.59
C GLN A 162 9.55 5.44 10.82
N LEU A 163 8.58 5.42 9.91
CA LEU A 163 7.43 4.53 9.95
C LEU A 163 7.90 3.08 9.79
N VAL A 164 7.42 2.21 10.69
CA VAL A 164 7.75 0.77 10.66
C VAL A 164 6.53 -0.14 10.85
N LYS A 165 5.42 0.38 11.38
CA LYS A 165 4.20 -0.40 11.57
C LYS A 165 2.95 0.37 11.15
N ILE A 166 2.02 -0.32 10.51
CA ILE A 166 0.65 0.14 10.26
C ILE A 166 -0.31 -0.88 10.89
N GLU A 167 -1.26 -0.42 11.68
CA GLU A 167 -2.37 -1.22 12.17
C GLU A 167 -3.67 -0.70 11.55
N VAL A 168 -4.37 -1.59 10.84
CA VAL A 168 -5.65 -1.27 10.19
C VAL A 168 -6.79 -1.55 11.16
N VAL A 169 -7.50 -0.51 11.56
CA VAL A 169 -8.65 -0.55 12.46
C VAL A 169 -9.93 -0.30 11.64
N PRO A 170 -10.93 -1.20 11.68
CA PRO A 170 -12.21 -1.04 10.95
C PRO A 170 -12.99 0.23 11.30
#